data_AF-A0A8C2M3C3-F1
#
_entry.id   AF-A0A8C2M3C3-F1
#
_cell.length_a   1.000
_cell.length_b   1.000
_cell.length_c   1.000
_cell.angle_alpha   90.00
_cell.angle_beta   90.00
_cell.angle_gamma   90.00
#
_symmetry.space_group_name_H-M   'P 1'
#
loop_
_entity.id
_entity.type
_entity.pdbx_description
1 polymer ?
#
loop_
_entity_poly.entity_id
_entity_poly.type
_entity_poly.pdbx_seq_one_letter_code
_entity_poly.pdbx_strand_id
1 'polypeptide(L)'
;MEMFQNMEEELKRENSAAEQRMVHRIQRIMMECHREKMEAVKKAREEERELAQKAVEEETRKVMEELVSSGLTALRDHKTNLGELIKAKEKEMNAYYGLAQRQKQEEVQEVLQEAEKAHQANLDNVKFKLVNTQGELVSVAKQLGIMTNWKDFLEEELQETREAFQKYINYTFPRLSPGHADFILPERKKTPSKLLSDSETSA
;
A
#
# COMPACT_ATOMS: atom_id res chain seq x y z
N MET A 1 67.00 121.97 35.43
CA MET A 1 66.79 120.63 36.02
C MET A 1 65.42 120.06 35.69
N GLU A 2 64.39 120.88 35.43
CA GLU A 2 63.03 120.42 35.09
C GLU A 2 62.89 119.78 33.68
N MET A 3 63.73 120.18 32.70
CA MET A 3 63.67 119.67 31.33
C MET A 3 64.05 118.17 31.21
N PHE A 4 65.02 117.70 32.01
CA PHE A 4 65.46 116.30 31.98
C PHE A 4 64.46 115.36 32.67
N GLN A 5 63.75 115.83 33.71
CA GLN A 5 62.71 115.04 34.39
C GLN A 5 61.46 114.85 33.53
N ASN A 6 61.02 115.90 32.82
CA ASN A 6 59.92 115.79 31.86
C ASN A 6 60.24 114.83 30.71
N MET A 7 61.48 114.84 30.22
CA MET A 7 61.92 113.96 29.14
C MET A 7 61.99 112.49 29.59
N GLU A 8 62.38 112.23 30.84
CA GLU A 8 62.39 110.87 31.41
C GLU A 8 60.96 110.34 31.66
N GLU A 9 60.03 111.20 32.06
CA GLU A 9 58.61 110.85 32.19
C GLU A 9 57.92 110.62 30.84
N GLU A 10 58.27 111.38 29.81
CA GLU A 10 57.82 111.13 28.44
C GLU A 10 58.34 109.80 27.91
N LEU A 11 59.63 109.50 28.13
CA LEU A 11 60.24 108.22 27.73
C LEU A 11 59.58 107.03 28.44
N LYS A 12 59.27 107.15 29.74
CA LYS A 12 58.53 106.13 30.50
C LYS A 12 57.09 105.96 30.01
N ARG A 13 56.42 107.04 29.62
CA ARG A 13 55.07 107.00 29.01
C ARG A 13 55.10 106.35 27.63
N GLU A 14 56.09 106.66 26.80
CA GLU A 14 56.24 106.06 25.48
C GLU A 14 56.57 104.57 25.57
N ASN A 15 57.48 104.17 26.47
CA ASN A 15 57.84 102.78 26.68
C ASN A 15 56.66 101.96 27.23
N SER A 16 55.93 102.46 28.23
CA SER A 16 54.72 101.79 28.74
C SER A 16 53.61 101.71 27.69
N ALA A 17 53.45 102.73 26.84
CA ALA A 17 52.53 102.67 25.71
C ALA A 17 52.99 101.64 24.64
N ALA A 18 54.29 101.49 24.39
CA ALA A 18 54.85 100.48 23.50
C ALA A 18 54.65 99.06 24.05
N GLU A 19 54.87 98.85 25.34
CA GLU A 19 54.59 97.58 26.03
C GLU A 19 53.11 97.22 25.96
N GLN A 20 52.20 98.17 26.22
CA GLN A 20 50.75 97.95 26.10
C GLN A 20 50.35 97.58 24.67
N ARG A 21 50.89 98.26 23.65
CA ARG A 21 50.67 97.90 22.24
C ARG A 21 51.17 96.49 21.92
N MET A 22 52.33 96.11 22.48
CA MET A 22 52.90 94.79 22.28
C MET A 22 52.06 93.69 22.98
N VAL A 23 51.63 93.92 24.23
CA VAL A 23 50.72 93.01 24.96
C VAL A 23 49.41 92.84 24.21
N HIS A 24 48.78 93.92 23.76
CA HIS A 24 47.54 93.84 22.99
C HIS A 24 47.74 93.08 21.66
N ARG A 25 48.87 93.27 20.98
CA ARG A 25 49.22 92.53 19.76
C ARG A 25 49.41 91.03 20.03
N ILE A 26 50.10 90.68 21.12
CA ILE A 26 50.27 89.28 21.53
C ILE A 26 48.93 88.65 21.91
N GLN A 27 48.09 89.36 22.68
CA GLN A 27 46.75 88.90 23.03
C GLN A 27 45.87 88.67 21.79
N ARG A 28 45.93 89.58 20.80
CA ARG A 28 45.23 89.42 19.53
C ARG A 28 45.69 88.17 18.78
N ILE A 29 47.00 87.96 18.65
CA ILE A 29 47.57 86.77 18.01
C ILE A 29 47.17 85.49 18.77
N MET A 30 47.17 85.50 20.10
CA MET A 30 46.72 84.35 20.91
C MET A 30 45.24 84.03 20.67
N MET A 31 44.37 85.05 20.56
CA MET A 31 42.95 84.83 20.25
C MET A 31 42.76 84.27 18.84
N GLU A 32 43.49 84.78 17.84
CA GLU A 32 43.46 84.28 16.46
C GLU A 32 43.97 82.84 16.38
N CYS A 33 45.10 82.52 17.00
CA CYS A 33 45.64 81.16 17.08
C CYS A 33 44.70 80.20 17.83
N HIS A 34 44.07 80.66 18.92
CA HIS A 34 43.07 79.85 19.62
C HIS A 34 41.86 79.55 18.73
N ARG A 35 41.37 80.53 17.97
CA ARG A 35 40.28 80.34 17.01
C ARG A 35 40.67 79.33 15.92
N GLU A 36 41.84 79.47 15.32
CA GLU A 36 42.35 78.54 14.31
C GLU A 36 42.52 77.13 14.85
N LYS A 37 43.04 76.97 16.08
CA LYS A 37 43.11 75.67 16.76
C LYS A 37 41.72 75.05 16.92
N MET A 38 40.74 75.82 17.37
CA MET A 38 39.37 75.33 17.55
C MET A 38 38.73 74.91 16.22
N GLU A 39 38.96 75.67 15.16
CA GLU A 39 38.51 75.33 13.80
C GLU A 39 39.18 74.06 13.27
N ALA A 40 40.50 73.92 13.44
CA ALA A 40 41.25 72.73 13.04
C ALA A 40 40.80 71.48 13.81
N VAL A 41 40.59 71.60 15.13
CA VAL A 41 40.08 70.50 15.97
C VAL A 41 38.65 70.12 15.57
N LYS A 42 37.79 71.11 15.29
CA LYS A 42 36.42 70.85 14.84
C LYS A 42 36.43 70.08 13.51
N LYS A 43 37.23 70.52 12.54
CA LYS A 43 37.38 69.86 11.25
C LYS A 43 37.92 68.43 11.38
N ALA A 44 38.98 68.23 12.17
CA ALA A 44 39.53 66.89 12.42
C ALA A 44 38.51 65.94 13.08
N ARG A 45 37.68 66.46 14.01
CA ARG A 45 36.61 65.68 14.64
C ARG A 45 35.46 65.36 13.67
N GLU A 46 35.16 66.25 12.74
CA GLU A 46 34.17 66.00 11.69
C GLU A 46 34.66 64.91 10.73
N GLU A 47 35.92 64.99 10.29
CA GLU A 47 36.55 63.97 9.44
C GLU A 47 36.62 62.60 10.14
N GLU A 48 36.98 62.56 11.42
CA GLU A 48 36.99 61.33 12.22
C GLU A 48 35.59 60.71 12.34
N ARG A 49 34.56 61.55 12.55
CA ARG A 49 33.17 61.08 12.60
C ARG A 49 32.69 60.52 11.27
N GLU A 50 33.03 61.18 10.16
CA GLU A 50 32.68 60.68 8.83
C GLU A 50 33.37 59.34 8.53
N LEU A 51 34.65 59.21 8.88
CA LEU A 51 35.40 57.95 8.72
C LEU A 51 34.81 56.84 9.59
N ALA A 52 34.48 57.14 10.85
CA ALA A 52 33.84 56.19 11.75
C ALA A 52 32.45 55.76 11.24
N GLN A 53 31.65 56.70 10.71
CA GLN A 53 30.35 56.39 10.11
C GLN A 53 30.50 55.48 8.89
N LYS A 54 31.42 55.78 7.97
CA LYS A 54 31.67 54.93 6.79
C LYS A 54 32.15 53.53 7.17
N ALA A 55 32.99 53.40 8.20
CA ALA A 55 33.46 52.11 8.69
C ALA A 55 32.29 51.28 9.27
N VAL A 56 31.40 51.90 10.04
CA VAL A 56 30.16 51.24 10.51
C VAL A 56 29.25 50.89 9.32
N GLU A 57 29.11 51.82 8.37
CA GLU A 57 28.57 51.66 7.01
C GLU A 57 28.92 50.30 6.39
N GLU A 58 30.22 50.12 6.23
CA GLU A 58 30.82 48.99 5.53
C GLU A 58 30.68 47.68 6.31
N GLU A 59 30.94 47.71 7.62
CA GLU A 59 30.84 46.51 8.46
C GLU A 59 29.38 46.03 8.59
N THR A 60 28.42 46.94 8.73
CA THR A 60 27.01 46.57 8.76
C THR A 60 26.56 45.95 7.44
N ARG A 61 27.05 46.45 6.29
CA ARG A 61 26.81 45.84 4.99
C ARG A 61 27.40 44.44 4.90
N LYS A 62 28.66 44.24 5.31
CA LYS A 62 29.31 42.92 5.30
C LYS A 62 28.56 41.91 6.15
N VAL A 63 28.23 42.27 7.38
CA VAL A 63 27.47 41.40 8.30
C VAL A 63 26.09 41.06 7.72
N MET A 64 25.42 42.00 7.06
CA MET A 64 24.14 41.75 6.41
C MET A 64 24.27 40.79 5.22
N GLU A 65 25.30 40.96 4.38
CA GLU A 65 25.58 40.05 3.26
C GLU A 65 25.94 38.64 3.74
N GLU A 66 26.74 38.52 4.79
CA GLU A 66 27.07 37.24 5.44
C GLU A 66 25.82 36.58 6.05
N LEU A 67 24.97 37.35 6.73
CA LEU A 67 23.72 36.85 7.30
C LEU A 67 22.78 36.32 6.21
N VAL A 68 22.62 37.08 5.11
CA VAL A 68 21.75 36.68 4.00
C VAL A 68 22.32 35.45 3.29
N SER A 69 23.62 35.43 2.99
CA SER A 69 24.25 34.29 2.32
C SER A 69 24.19 33.02 3.16
N SER A 70 24.48 33.10 4.45
CA SER A 70 24.36 32.00 5.41
C SER A 70 22.91 31.51 5.56
N GLY A 71 21.95 32.44 5.62
CA GLY A 71 20.53 32.12 5.63
C GLY A 71 20.07 31.39 4.36
N LEU A 72 20.53 31.83 3.20
CA LEU A 72 20.22 31.19 1.91
C LEU A 72 20.82 29.78 1.79
N THR A 73 22.05 29.57 2.28
CA THR A 73 22.66 28.23 2.30
C THR A 73 21.94 27.31 3.26
N ALA A 74 21.65 27.76 4.49
CA ALA A 74 20.92 26.96 5.48
C ALA A 74 19.53 26.55 4.98
N LEU A 75 18.81 27.46 4.31
CA LEU A 75 17.49 27.18 3.74
C LEU A 75 17.58 26.20 2.57
N ARG A 76 18.62 26.30 1.73
CA ARG A 76 18.89 25.34 0.65
C ARG A 76 19.16 23.95 1.21
N ASP A 77 20.04 23.85 2.20
CA ASP A 77 20.42 22.58 2.83
C ASP A 77 19.22 21.94 3.54
N HIS A 78 18.41 22.74 4.23
CA HIS A 78 17.17 22.25 4.83
C HIS A 78 16.20 21.73 3.77
N LYS A 79 16.08 22.41 2.63
CA LYS A 79 15.20 21.98 1.54
C LYS A 79 15.70 20.68 0.90
N THR A 80 17.00 20.53 0.67
CA THR A 80 17.58 19.30 0.10
C THR A 80 17.42 18.14 1.08
N ASN A 81 17.76 18.34 2.36
CA ASN A 81 17.63 17.32 3.40
C ASN A 81 16.18 16.85 3.55
N LEU A 82 15.22 17.77 3.54
CA LEU A 82 13.80 17.42 3.60
C LEU A 82 13.36 16.64 2.34
N GLY A 83 13.83 17.05 1.16
CA GLY A 83 13.54 16.34 -0.09
C GLY A 83 14.09 14.92 -0.11
N GLU A 84 15.30 14.71 0.41
CA GLU A 84 15.91 13.38 0.56
C GLU A 84 15.15 12.54 1.58
N LEU A 85 14.75 13.12 2.72
CA LEU A 85 13.96 12.43 3.74
C LEU A 85 12.60 11.97 3.18
N ILE A 86 11.91 12.81 2.41
CA ILE A 86 10.65 12.45 1.76
C ILE A 86 10.86 11.28 0.81
N LYS A 87 11.87 11.34 -0.06
CA LYS A 87 12.18 10.23 -0.99
C LYS A 87 12.54 8.94 -0.26
N ALA A 88 13.28 9.02 0.86
CA ALA A 88 13.61 7.86 1.68
C ALA A 88 12.35 7.24 2.29
N LYS A 89 11.45 8.07 2.84
CA LYS A 89 10.19 7.62 3.42
C LYS A 89 9.22 7.04 2.40
N GLU A 90 9.16 7.62 1.20
CA GLU A 90 8.38 7.08 0.09
C GLU A 90 8.88 5.68 -0.32
N LYS A 91 10.20 5.51 -0.45
CA LYS A 91 10.79 4.19 -0.75
C LYS A 91 10.51 3.17 0.35
N GLU A 92 10.64 3.56 1.61
CA GLU A 92 10.34 2.71 2.76
C GLU A 92 8.86 2.28 2.74
N MET A 93 7.93 3.22 2.55
CA MET A 93 6.50 2.95 2.47
C MET A 93 6.15 2.03 1.30
N ASN A 94 6.73 2.27 0.12
CA ASN A 94 6.52 1.43 -1.05
C ASN A 94 7.05 0.01 -0.85
N ALA A 95 8.16 -0.17 -0.13
CA ALA A 95 8.69 -1.49 0.20
C ALA A 95 7.74 -2.26 1.13
N TYR A 96 7.23 -1.60 2.18
CA TYR A 96 6.24 -2.22 3.08
C TYR A 96 4.94 -2.55 2.38
N TYR A 97 4.43 -1.64 1.54
CA TYR A 97 3.24 -1.88 0.74
C TYR A 97 3.42 -3.07 -0.20
N GLY A 98 4.55 -3.14 -0.91
CA GLY A 98 4.86 -4.25 -1.81
C GLY A 98 5.07 -5.58 -1.09
N LEU A 99 5.53 -5.58 0.17
CA LEU A 99 5.62 -6.79 1.00
C LEU A 99 4.23 -7.26 1.43
N ALA A 100 3.41 -6.36 1.99
CA ALA A 100 2.06 -6.66 2.43
C ALA A 100 1.16 -7.14 1.29
N GLN A 101 1.30 -6.55 0.10
CA GLN A 101 0.57 -6.98 -1.09
C GLN A 101 0.97 -8.39 -1.54
N ARG A 102 2.27 -8.71 -1.52
CA ARG A 102 2.76 -10.06 -1.84
C ARG A 102 2.29 -11.10 -0.84
N GLN A 103 2.39 -10.83 0.45
CA GLN A 103 1.89 -11.71 1.50
C GLN A 103 0.39 -12.00 1.32
N LYS A 104 -0.42 -10.97 1.09
CA LYS A 104 -1.85 -11.15 0.81
C LYS A 104 -2.10 -12.00 -0.44
N GLN A 105 -1.30 -11.81 -1.49
CA GLN A 105 -1.44 -12.60 -2.71
C GLN A 105 -1.02 -14.07 -2.49
N GLU A 106 0.05 -14.30 -1.74
CA GLU A 106 0.52 -15.64 -1.35
C GLU A 106 -0.50 -16.37 -0.48
N GLU A 107 -1.06 -15.70 0.55
CA GLU A 107 -2.12 -16.26 1.40
C GLU A 107 -3.36 -16.67 0.59
N VAL A 108 -3.82 -15.79 -0.32
CA VAL A 108 -4.96 -16.11 -1.20
C VAL A 108 -4.64 -17.29 -2.11
N GLN A 109 -3.42 -17.35 -2.66
CA GLN A 109 -3.00 -18.45 -3.52
C GLN A 109 -2.92 -19.78 -2.76
N GLU A 110 -2.41 -19.77 -1.53
CA GLU A 110 -2.33 -20.95 -0.67
C GLU A 110 -3.72 -21.49 -0.34
N VAL A 111 -4.65 -20.62 0.07
CA VAL A 111 -6.04 -21.01 0.36
C VAL A 111 -6.73 -21.57 -0.89
N LEU A 112 -6.51 -20.97 -2.07
CA LEU A 112 -7.06 -21.48 -3.33
C LEU A 112 -6.50 -22.87 -3.65
N GLN A 113 -5.20 -23.08 -3.49
CA GLN A 113 -4.58 -24.39 -3.74
C GLN A 113 -5.05 -25.45 -2.75
N GLU A 114 -5.24 -25.10 -1.47
CA GLU A 114 -5.79 -26.02 -0.48
C GLU A 114 -7.24 -26.38 -0.78
N ALA A 115 -8.08 -25.40 -1.14
CA ALA A 115 -9.45 -25.64 -1.57
C ALA A 115 -9.51 -26.53 -2.82
N GLU A 116 -8.66 -26.29 -3.82
CA GLU A 116 -8.58 -27.10 -5.03
C GLU A 116 -8.19 -28.55 -4.71
N LYS A 117 -7.17 -28.77 -3.87
CA LYS A 117 -6.77 -30.12 -3.43
C LYS A 117 -7.89 -30.84 -2.68
N ALA A 118 -8.58 -30.14 -1.77
CA ALA A 118 -9.69 -30.71 -1.03
C ALA A 118 -10.87 -31.08 -1.94
N HIS A 119 -11.19 -30.22 -2.90
CA HIS A 119 -12.21 -30.49 -3.90
C HIS A 119 -11.84 -31.68 -4.80
N GLN A 120 -10.59 -31.76 -5.24
CA GLN A 120 -10.10 -32.87 -6.04
C GLN A 120 -10.18 -34.19 -5.27
N ALA A 121 -9.74 -34.23 -4.01
CA ALA A 121 -9.83 -35.41 -3.17
C ALA A 121 -11.29 -35.87 -2.96
N ASN A 122 -12.21 -34.93 -2.75
CA ASN A 122 -13.64 -35.22 -2.65
C ASN A 122 -14.21 -35.78 -3.96
N LEU A 123 -13.82 -35.22 -5.11
CA LEU A 123 -14.24 -35.69 -6.42
C LEU A 123 -13.74 -37.12 -6.67
N ASP A 124 -12.48 -37.41 -6.35
CA ASP A 124 -11.90 -38.75 -6.49
C ASP A 124 -12.61 -39.78 -5.60
N ASN A 125 -12.97 -39.41 -4.36
CA ASN A 125 -13.76 -40.26 -3.47
C ASN A 125 -15.16 -40.55 -4.03
N VAL A 126 -15.87 -39.53 -4.54
CA VAL A 126 -17.19 -39.71 -5.16
C VAL A 126 -17.09 -40.58 -6.40
N LYS A 127 -16.07 -40.36 -7.23
CA LYS A 127 -15.80 -41.17 -8.43
C LYS A 127 -15.52 -42.62 -8.06
N PHE A 128 -14.74 -42.87 -7.02
CA PHE A 128 -14.48 -44.22 -6.52
C PHE A 128 -15.78 -44.91 -6.06
N LYS A 129 -16.61 -44.23 -5.26
CA LYS A 129 -17.90 -44.76 -4.82
C LYS A 129 -18.82 -45.07 -6.00
N LEU A 130 -18.88 -44.17 -7.00
CA LEU A 130 -19.69 -44.35 -8.19
C LEU A 130 -19.27 -45.60 -8.98
N VAL A 131 -17.96 -45.79 -9.18
CA VAL A 131 -17.42 -46.98 -9.86
C VAL A 131 -17.76 -48.26 -9.08
N ASN A 132 -17.63 -48.23 -7.75
CA ASN A 132 -17.99 -49.37 -6.92
C ASN A 132 -19.49 -49.73 -7.04
N THR A 133 -20.38 -48.73 -6.90
CA THR A 133 -21.83 -48.95 -7.02
C THR A 133 -22.22 -49.41 -8.43
N GLN A 134 -21.52 -48.92 -9.47
CA GLN A 134 -21.74 -49.37 -10.84
C GLN A 134 -21.34 -50.85 -11.00
N GLY A 135 -20.22 -51.27 -10.39
CA GLY A 135 -19.78 -52.67 -10.38
C GLY A 135 -20.78 -53.59 -9.67
N GLU A 136 -21.29 -53.16 -8.51
CA GLU A 136 -22.34 -53.87 -7.78
C GLU A 136 -23.62 -54.00 -8.62
N LEU A 137 -24.06 -52.91 -9.27
CA LEU A 137 -25.24 -52.91 -10.13
C LEU A 137 -25.11 -53.89 -11.29
N VAL A 138 -23.94 -53.94 -11.94
CA VAL A 138 -23.66 -54.90 -13.03
C VAL A 138 -23.72 -56.35 -12.50
N SER A 139 -23.19 -56.60 -11.30
CA SER A 139 -23.26 -57.92 -10.67
C SER A 139 -24.72 -58.35 -10.40
N VAL A 140 -25.53 -57.45 -9.84
CA VAL A 140 -26.95 -57.71 -9.59
C VAL A 140 -27.71 -57.94 -10.90
N ALA A 141 -27.46 -57.13 -11.92
CA ALA A 141 -28.07 -57.31 -13.24
C ALA A 141 -27.73 -58.69 -13.85
N LYS A 142 -26.48 -59.16 -13.68
CA LYS A 142 -26.05 -60.49 -14.12
C LYS A 142 -26.77 -61.60 -13.35
N GLN A 143 -26.86 -61.48 -12.01
CA GLN A 143 -27.61 -62.45 -11.19
C GLN A 143 -29.08 -62.50 -11.59
N LEU A 144 -29.70 -61.34 -11.82
CA LEU A 144 -31.08 -61.24 -12.28
C LEU A 144 -31.26 -61.93 -13.65
N GLY A 145 -30.34 -61.73 -14.60
CA GLY A 145 -30.37 -62.42 -15.89
C GLY A 145 -30.29 -63.96 -15.75
N ILE A 146 -29.43 -64.45 -14.86
CA ILE A 146 -29.35 -65.90 -14.56
C ILE A 146 -30.67 -66.39 -13.95
N MET A 147 -31.22 -65.69 -12.96
CA MET A 147 -32.50 -66.05 -12.34
C MET A 147 -33.67 -66.03 -13.32
N THR A 148 -33.69 -65.07 -14.25
CA THR A 148 -34.69 -65.02 -15.34
C THR A 148 -34.57 -66.23 -16.25
N ASN A 149 -33.35 -66.60 -16.67
CA ASN A 149 -33.16 -67.81 -17.49
C ASN A 149 -33.60 -69.09 -16.76
N TRP A 150 -33.28 -69.22 -15.47
CA TRP A 150 -33.75 -70.35 -14.65
C TRP A 150 -35.27 -70.38 -14.52
N LYS A 151 -35.89 -69.21 -14.32
CA LYS A 151 -37.34 -69.08 -14.26
C LYS A 151 -37.96 -69.53 -15.59
N ASP A 152 -37.44 -69.07 -16.72
CA ASP A 152 -37.99 -69.39 -18.05
C ASP A 152 -37.83 -70.90 -18.36
N PHE A 153 -36.68 -71.49 -18.03
CA PHE A 153 -36.45 -72.94 -18.15
C PHE A 153 -37.45 -73.76 -17.32
N LEU A 154 -37.64 -73.40 -16.04
CA LEU A 154 -38.59 -74.09 -15.17
C LEU A 154 -40.05 -73.89 -15.63
N GLU A 155 -40.38 -72.73 -16.23
CA GLU A 155 -41.69 -72.49 -16.82
C GLU A 155 -41.93 -73.35 -18.08
N GLU A 156 -40.91 -73.57 -18.90
CA GLU A 156 -40.96 -74.48 -20.05
C GLU A 156 -41.16 -75.94 -19.62
N GLU A 157 -40.34 -76.46 -18.69
CA GLU A 157 -40.51 -77.82 -18.16
C GLU A 157 -41.89 -78.02 -17.51
N LEU A 158 -42.38 -77.01 -16.77
CA LEU A 158 -43.71 -77.07 -16.17
C LEU A 158 -44.82 -77.12 -17.23
N GLN A 159 -44.63 -76.42 -18.36
CA GLN A 159 -45.58 -76.46 -19.47
C GLN A 159 -45.55 -77.82 -20.19
N GLU A 160 -44.38 -78.39 -20.44
CA GLU A 160 -44.24 -79.74 -21.02
C GLU A 160 -44.90 -80.81 -20.15
N THR A 161 -44.66 -80.76 -18.83
CA THR A 161 -45.32 -81.66 -17.89
C THR A 161 -46.84 -81.45 -17.86
N ARG A 162 -47.32 -80.20 -17.89
CA ARG A 162 -48.76 -79.90 -18.00
C ARG A 162 -49.37 -80.56 -19.25
N GLU A 163 -48.72 -80.44 -20.40
CA GLU A 163 -49.17 -81.06 -21.64
C GLU A 163 -49.17 -82.59 -21.58
N ALA A 164 -48.14 -83.20 -20.97
CA ALA A 164 -48.07 -84.64 -20.78
C ALA A 164 -49.20 -85.16 -19.86
N PHE A 165 -49.46 -84.48 -18.75
CA PHE A 165 -50.58 -84.80 -17.85
C PHE A 165 -51.92 -84.68 -18.58
N GLN A 166 -52.13 -83.60 -19.34
CA GLN A 166 -53.38 -83.42 -20.08
C GLN A 166 -53.57 -84.54 -21.12
N LYS A 167 -52.51 -84.95 -21.83
CA LYS A 167 -52.55 -86.10 -22.75
C LYS A 167 -52.95 -87.39 -22.02
N TYR A 168 -52.37 -87.66 -20.86
CA TYR A 168 -52.68 -88.84 -20.04
C TYR A 168 -54.15 -88.86 -19.58
N ILE A 169 -54.66 -87.71 -19.11
CA ILE A 169 -56.05 -87.56 -18.68
C ILE A 169 -57.01 -87.77 -19.86
N ASN A 170 -56.74 -87.13 -20.99
CA ASN A 170 -57.54 -87.28 -22.21
C ASN A 170 -57.60 -88.74 -22.70
N TYR A 171 -56.49 -89.47 -22.59
CA TYR A 171 -56.41 -90.89 -22.93
C TYR A 171 -57.19 -91.79 -21.96
N THR A 172 -56.99 -91.59 -20.64
CA THR A 172 -57.54 -92.46 -19.59
C THR A 172 -59.04 -92.19 -19.35
N PHE A 173 -59.47 -90.95 -19.54
CA PHE A 173 -60.83 -90.50 -19.26
C PHE A 173 -61.45 -89.72 -20.44
N PRO A 174 -61.79 -90.38 -21.57
CA PRO A 174 -62.26 -89.70 -22.78
C PRO A 174 -63.60 -88.97 -22.64
N ARG A 175 -64.33 -89.24 -21.55
CA ARG A 175 -65.64 -88.63 -21.25
C ARG A 175 -65.52 -87.33 -20.44
N LEU A 176 -64.33 -86.98 -19.95
CA LEU A 176 -64.09 -85.69 -19.31
C LEU A 176 -64.00 -84.60 -20.39
N SER A 177 -64.82 -83.56 -20.29
CA SER A 177 -64.73 -82.42 -21.21
C SER A 177 -63.41 -81.67 -20.99
N PRO A 178 -62.79 -81.11 -22.04
CA PRO A 178 -61.57 -80.30 -21.92
C PRO A 178 -61.72 -79.23 -20.84
N GLY A 179 -60.70 -79.05 -19.99
CA GLY A 179 -60.69 -78.06 -18.91
C GLY A 179 -61.18 -78.55 -17.55
N HIS A 180 -61.85 -79.70 -17.44
CA HIS A 180 -62.34 -80.21 -16.14
C HIS A 180 -61.22 -80.63 -15.18
N ALA A 181 -60.01 -80.89 -15.70
CA ALA A 181 -58.87 -81.31 -14.90
C ALA A 181 -57.85 -80.18 -14.63
N ASP A 182 -58.13 -78.95 -15.08
CA ASP A 182 -57.19 -77.82 -15.00
C ASP A 182 -56.89 -77.41 -13.56
N PHE A 183 -57.74 -77.81 -12.60
CA PHE A 183 -57.49 -77.59 -11.16
C PHE A 183 -56.29 -78.40 -10.62
N ILE A 184 -55.91 -79.51 -11.29
CA ILE A 184 -54.82 -80.38 -10.85
C ILE A 184 -53.47 -79.72 -11.12
N LEU A 185 -53.34 -79.00 -12.23
CA LEU A 185 -52.14 -78.25 -12.57
C LEU A 185 -52.48 -76.86 -13.19
N PRO A 186 -52.96 -75.91 -12.37
CA PRO A 186 -53.48 -74.63 -12.85
C PRO A 186 -52.44 -73.83 -13.64
N GLU A 187 -52.90 -73.05 -14.63
CA GLU A 187 -52.05 -72.09 -15.31
C GLU A 187 -51.60 -70.97 -14.37
N ARG A 188 -50.37 -70.50 -14.57
CA ARG A 188 -49.85 -69.35 -13.82
C ARG A 188 -50.54 -68.08 -14.33
N LYS A 189 -50.95 -67.20 -13.42
CA LYS A 189 -51.44 -65.86 -13.80
C LYS A 189 -50.30 -65.11 -14.49
N LYS A 190 -50.50 -64.71 -15.76
CA LYS A 190 -49.52 -63.89 -16.49
C LYS A 190 -49.20 -62.64 -15.67
N THR A 191 -47.93 -62.27 -15.64
CA THR A 191 -47.48 -61.04 -14.98
C THR A 191 -48.24 -59.87 -15.61
N PRO A 192 -48.90 -58.98 -14.82
CA PRO A 192 -49.69 -57.90 -15.40
C PRO A 192 -48.82 -57.01 -16.30
N SER A 193 -49.26 -56.75 -17.54
CA SER A 193 -48.52 -55.96 -18.54
C SER A 193 -48.17 -54.53 -18.11
N LYS A 194 -48.73 -54.03 -17.00
CA LYS A 194 -48.46 -52.69 -16.45
C LYS A 194 -47.04 -52.51 -15.90
N LEU A 195 -46.24 -53.56 -15.75
CA LEU A 195 -44.84 -53.45 -15.31
C LEU A 195 -43.83 -53.30 -16.46
N LEU A 196 -44.24 -53.52 -17.71
CA LEU A 196 -43.37 -53.42 -18.89
C LEU A 196 -43.42 -52.04 -19.57
N SER A 197 -44.54 -51.32 -19.45
CA SER A 197 -44.76 -50.01 -20.10
C SER A 197 -43.89 -48.87 -19.57
N ASP A 198 -43.39 -48.99 -18.34
CA ASP A 198 -42.69 -47.88 -17.68
C ASP A 198 -41.17 -47.89 -17.95
N SER A 199 -40.67 -48.92 -18.63
CA SER A 199 -39.26 -49.05 -19.02
C SER A 199 -38.91 -48.47 -20.40
N GLU A 200 -39.90 -48.16 -21.24
CA GLU A 200 -39.69 -47.63 -22.61
C GLU A 200 -39.91 -46.12 -22.75
N THR A 201 -40.30 -45.41 -21.69
CA THR A 201 -40.62 -43.95 -21.76
C THR A 201 -39.61 -43.04 -21.07
N SER A 202 -38.43 -43.55 -20.68
CA SER A 202 -37.33 -42.74 -20.14
C SER A 202 -36.04 -42.98 -20.91
N ALA A 203 -35.99 -42.49 -22.15
CA ALA A 203 -34.78 -42.28 -22.93
C ALA A 203 -34.80 -40.85 -23.51
#